data_AF-A0A183IT61-F1
#
_entry.id   AF-A0A183IT61-F1
#
_cell.length_a   1.000
_cell.length_b   1.000
_cell.length_c   1.000
_cell.angle_alpha   90.00
_cell.angle_beta   90.00
_cell.angle_gamma   90.00
#
_symmetry.space_group_name_H-M   'P 1'
#
loop_
_entity.id
_entity.type
_entity.pdbx_description
1 polymer ?
#
loop_
_entity_poly.entity_id
_entity_poly.type
_entity_poly.pdbx_seq_one_letter_code
_entity_poly.pdbx_strand_id
1 'polypeptide(L)'
;MLGNIQEVLQDFALSQRSEAVQEEHVQRLIELCRMDYETLDPVADNDLSFIKVVNAGSSFLVQNIKGHLMSRVVYFLMNIHLRPRTIYLTRHGESEYNKLERLGGDSPLSRRGIEYAKKLAEYFEVEEVPDLQVWCSQKIRAVQTASFLSRYTACIESWKDLNELDGGICDGLTYDEIKARYPQQFWARRNDKYNYRYPSGEVRWLTHA
;
A
#
# COMPACT_ATOMS: atom_id res chain seq x y z
N MET A 1 32.03 -14.21 3.34
CA MET A 1 31.83 -15.66 3.19
C MET A 1 30.60 -15.87 2.32
N LEU A 2 30.78 -16.43 1.13
CA LEU A 2 29.69 -16.70 0.18
C LEU A 2 28.84 -17.84 0.73
N GLY A 3 27.57 -17.55 1.05
CA GLY A 3 26.59 -18.55 1.49
C GLY A 3 26.51 -19.68 0.47
N ASN A 4 26.65 -20.91 0.94
CA ASN A 4 26.82 -22.08 0.10
C ASN A 4 25.46 -22.41 -0.55
N ILE A 5 25.40 -22.37 -1.88
CA ILE A 5 24.19 -22.63 -2.69
C ILE A 5 23.55 -24.01 -2.38
N GLN A 6 24.31 -24.93 -1.76
CA GLN A 6 23.82 -26.22 -1.29
C GLN A 6 22.81 -26.15 -0.13
N GLU A 7 22.92 -25.20 0.80
CA GLU A 7 21.97 -25.08 1.94
C GLU A 7 20.60 -24.59 1.46
N VAL A 8 20.59 -23.61 0.55
CA VAL A 8 19.36 -23.05 -0.04
C VAL A 8 18.58 -24.09 -0.86
N LEU A 9 19.29 -25.01 -1.54
CA LEU A 9 18.68 -26.10 -2.29
C LEU A 9 18.10 -27.21 -1.38
N GLN A 10 18.64 -27.36 -0.17
CA GLN A 10 18.18 -28.35 0.80
C GLN A 10 16.88 -27.90 1.49
N ASP A 11 16.73 -26.59 1.72
CA ASP A 11 15.50 -25.99 2.28
C ASP A 11 14.29 -26.12 1.33
N PHE A 12 14.49 -26.02 0.02
CA PHE A 12 13.41 -26.23 -0.97
C PHE A 12 12.91 -27.69 -1.02
N ALA A 13 13.78 -28.67 -0.76
CA ALA A 13 13.42 -30.09 -0.72
C ALA A 13 12.69 -30.51 0.57
N LEU A 14 12.82 -29.72 1.64
CA LEU A 14 12.20 -29.95 2.95
C LEU A 14 10.77 -29.40 3.04
N SER A 15 10.37 -28.49 2.15
CA SER A 15 9.01 -27.95 2.10
C SER A 15 7.94 -29.00 1.75
N GLN A 16 8.35 -30.19 1.30
CA GLN A 16 7.47 -31.32 0.98
C GLN A 16 7.39 -32.38 2.10
N ARG A 17 8.05 -32.16 3.24
CA ARG A 17 8.07 -33.08 4.39
C ARG A 17 7.09 -32.65 5.47
N SER A 18 6.84 -33.52 6.46
CA SER A 18 5.96 -33.23 7.60
C SER A 18 6.47 -32.06 8.45
N GLU A 19 5.55 -31.34 9.09
CA GLU A 19 5.83 -30.16 9.91
C GLU A 19 6.91 -30.42 10.99
N ALA A 20 6.84 -31.58 11.67
CA ALA A 20 7.82 -31.95 12.69
C ALA A 20 9.28 -32.03 12.18
N VAL A 21 9.47 -32.46 10.93
CA VAL A 21 10.81 -32.55 10.31
C VAL A 21 11.32 -31.15 9.93
N GLN A 22 10.42 -30.23 9.60
CA GLN A 22 10.77 -28.83 9.32
C GLN A 22 11.18 -28.11 10.60
N GLU A 23 10.43 -28.29 11.69
CA GLU A 23 10.76 -27.70 13.00
C GLU A 23 12.12 -28.16 13.52
N GLU A 24 12.40 -29.47 13.46
CA GLU A 24 13.71 -30.01 13.89
C GLU A 24 14.87 -29.42 13.07
N HIS A 25 14.68 -29.30 11.75
CA HIS A 25 15.69 -28.72 10.86
C HIS A 25 15.95 -27.23 11.18
N VAL A 26 14.89 -26.45 11.37
CA VAL A 26 15.00 -25.02 11.76
C VAL A 26 15.71 -24.89 13.10
N GLN A 27 15.36 -25.72 14.09
CA GLN A 27 15.98 -25.68 15.40
C GLN A 27 17.48 -25.96 15.33
N ARG A 28 17.89 -26.96 14.54
CA ARG A 28 19.30 -27.28 14.31
C ARG A 28 20.05 -26.13 13.66
N LEU A 29 19.46 -25.47 12.66
CA LEU A 29 20.07 -24.29 12.02
C LEU A 29 20.25 -23.15 13.01
N ILE A 30 19.27 -22.89 13.88
CA ILE A 30 19.37 -21.88 14.93
C ILE A 30 20.53 -22.20 15.88
N GLU A 31 20.67 -23.46 16.31
CA GLU A 31 21.76 -23.88 17.19
C GLU A 31 23.14 -23.69 16.54
N LEU A 32 23.28 -24.05 15.27
CA LEU A 32 24.52 -23.83 14.51
C LEU A 32 24.87 -22.34 14.42
N CYS A 33 23.90 -21.49 14.09
CA CYS A 33 24.13 -20.05 14.03
C CYS A 33 24.48 -19.44 15.39
N ARG A 34 23.95 -19.98 16.50
CA ARG A 34 24.20 -19.45 17.85
C ARG A 34 25.64 -19.61 18.31
N MET A 35 26.40 -20.58 17.79
CA MET A 35 27.76 -20.85 18.26
C MET A 35 28.72 -19.68 17.98
N ASP A 36 28.56 -19.04 16.83
CA ASP A 36 29.46 -17.98 16.34
C ASP A 36 28.75 -16.62 16.16
N TYR A 37 27.50 -16.49 16.61
CA TYR A 37 26.74 -15.24 16.45
C TYR A 37 27.10 -14.21 17.52
N GLU A 38 27.74 -13.13 17.09
CA GLU A 38 27.99 -11.94 17.88
C GLU A 38 26.98 -10.84 17.49
N THR A 39 26.30 -10.27 18.49
CA THR A 39 25.31 -9.22 18.24
C THR A 39 25.96 -7.84 18.23
N LEU A 40 25.43 -6.94 17.39
CA LEU A 40 25.85 -5.54 17.37
C LEU A 40 25.70 -4.89 18.75
N ASP A 41 26.77 -4.23 19.19
CA ASP A 41 26.89 -3.53 20.46
C ASP A 41 27.12 -2.02 20.24
N PRO A 42 26.31 -1.13 20.81
CA PRO A 42 26.44 0.31 20.56
C PRO A 42 27.75 0.94 21.06
N VAL A 43 28.44 0.29 22.01
CA VAL A 43 29.67 0.81 22.60
C VAL A 43 30.87 0.37 21.75
N ALA A 44 30.95 -0.93 21.44
CA ALA A 44 31.99 -1.51 20.59
C ALA A 44 31.87 -1.06 19.13
N ASP A 45 30.65 -1.02 18.58
CA ASP A 45 30.34 -0.70 17.18
C ASP A 45 29.83 0.74 17.00
N ASN A 46 30.35 1.68 17.79
CA ASN A 46 29.82 3.05 17.88
C ASN A 46 29.89 3.84 16.56
N ASP A 47 30.79 3.46 15.65
CA ASP A 47 31.03 4.06 14.35
C ASP A 47 30.08 3.54 13.26
N LEU A 48 29.44 2.40 13.49
CA LEU A 48 28.50 1.79 12.54
C LEU A 48 27.11 2.44 12.60
N SER A 49 26.45 2.52 11.44
CA SER A 49 25.06 2.94 11.32
C SER A 49 24.15 1.71 11.24
N PHE A 50 23.35 1.46 12.27
CA PHE A 50 22.47 0.30 12.30
C PHE A 50 21.17 0.54 13.08
N ILE A 51 20.21 -0.36 12.84
CA ILE A 51 18.99 -0.52 13.61
C ILE A 51 18.87 -1.98 14.03
N LYS A 52 18.64 -2.21 15.32
CA LYS A 52 18.36 -3.53 15.90
C LYS A 52 16.89 -3.57 16.29
N VAL A 53 16.14 -4.41 15.61
CA VAL A 53 14.71 -4.67 15.89
C VAL A 53 14.63 -5.86 16.82
N VAL A 54 14.11 -5.66 18.03
CA VAL A 54 14.05 -6.69 19.07
C VAL A 54 12.61 -7.13 19.28
N ASN A 55 12.40 -8.45 19.41
CA ASN A 55 11.09 -9.06 19.65
C ASN A 55 10.03 -8.56 18.65
N ALA A 56 10.29 -8.73 17.35
CA ALA A 56 9.37 -8.39 16.27
C ALA A 56 8.83 -6.93 16.32
N GLY A 57 9.67 -5.99 16.76
CA GLY A 57 9.32 -4.56 16.83
C GLY A 57 8.82 -4.09 18.20
N SER A 58 8.99 -4.89 19.25
CA SER A 58 8.66 -4.45 20.62
C SER A 58 9.63 -3.41 21.15
N SER A 59 10.90 -3.46 20.73
CA SER A 59 11.87 -2.41 21.01
C SER A 59 12.88 -2.25 19.87
N PHE A 60 13.47 -1.06 19.81
CA PHE A 60 14.39 -0.67 18.76
C PHE A 60 15.64 -0.05 19.38
N LEU A 61 16.81 -0.43 18.89
CA LEU A 61 18.06 0.26 19.16
C LEU A 61 18.56 0.85 17.85
N VAL A 62 18.82 2.16 17.84
CA VAL A 62 19.18 2.91 16.64
C VAL A 62 20.48 3.63 16.91
N GLN A 63 21.50 3.42 16.06
CA GLN A 63 22.83 3.98 16.24
C GLN A 63 23.30 4.69 14.96
N ASN A 64 23.91 5.87 15.15
CA ASN A 64 24.62 6.64 14.13
C ASN A 64 23.86 6.84 12.80
N ILE A 65 22.55 7.10 12.85
CA ILE A 65 21.72 7.33 11.65
C ILE A 65 22.03 8.70 11.07
N LYS A 66 22.53 8.73 9.82
CA LYS A 66 22.93 9.94 9.12
C LYS A 66 22.08 10.15 7.88
N GLY A 67 21.62 11.39 7.70
CA GLY A 67 20.89 11.81 6.51
C GLY A 67 19.47 11.25 6.43
N HIS A 68 18.74 11.75 5.43
CA HIS A 68 17.30 11.55 5.31
C HIS A 68 16.89 10.11 5.00
N LEU A 69 17.64 9.41 4.14
CA LEU A 69 17.28 8.07 3.68
C LEU A 69 17.25 7.06 4.84
N MET A 70 18.32 7.03 5.65
CA MET A 70 18.42 6.11 6.78
C MET A 70 17.34 6.41 7.84
N SER A 71 17.03 7.69 8.08
CA SER A 71 15.93 8.08 8.96
C SER A 71 14.57 7.57 8.46
N ARG A 72 14.30 7.61 7.15
CA ARG A 72 13.07 7.04 6.57
C ARG A 72 13.00 5.51 6.72
N VAL A 73 14.12 4.82 6.59
CA VAL A 73 14.19 3.36 6.81
C VAL A 73 13.87 3.03 8.27
N VAL A 74 14.47 3.74 9.22
CA VAL A 74 14.17 3.56 10.65
C VAL A 74 12.69 3.83 10.93
N TYR A 75 12.15 4.95 10.43
CA TYR A 75 10.74 5.29 10.58
C TYR A 75 9.83 4.18 10.02
N PHE A 76 10.12 3.67 8.83
CA PHE A 76 9.34 2.59 8.22
C PHE A 76 9.36 1.32 9.08
N LEU A 77 10.53 0.88 9.53
CA LEU A 77 10.68 -0.32 10.38
C LEU A 77 9.97 -0.19 11.73
N MET A 78 9.91 1.02 12.29
CA MET A 78 9.21 1.28 13.55
C MET A 78 7.68 1.19 13.44
N ASN A 79 7.12 1.31 12.23
CA ASN A 79 5.68 1.33 12.00
C ASN A 79 5.13 0.01 11.42
N ILE A 80 5.98 -0.99 11.20
CA ILE A 80 5.54 -2.32 10.76
C ILE A 80 5.12 -3.16 11.98
N HIS A 81 4.06 -3.96 11.82
CA HIS A 81 3.68 -4.96 12.80
C HIS A 81 3.35 -6.29 12.10
N LEU A 82 3.59 -7.40 12.81
CA LEU A 82 3.36 -8.76 12.30
C LEU A 82 1.95 -9.29 12.57
N ARG A 83 1.07 -8.52 13.21
CA ARG A 83 -0.31 -8.94 13.46
C ARG A 83 -1.02 -9.22 12.12
N PRO A 84 -1.61 -10.42 11.94
CA PRO A 84 -2.40 -10.72 10.75
C PRO A 84 -3.53 -9.70 10.59
N ARG A 85 -3.72 -9.20 9.38
CA ARG A 85 -4.79 -8.27 9.02
C ARG A 85 -5.13 -8.41 7.55
N THR A 86 -6.36 -8.07 7.20
CA THR A 86 -6.83 -8.05 5.81
C THR A 86 -7.02 -6.60 5.37
N ILE A 87 -6.47 -6.25 4.20
CA ILE A 87 -6.65 -4.93 3.59
C ILE A 87 -7.55 -5.11 2.37
N TYR A 88 -8.71 -4.47 2.40
CA TYR A 88 -9.66 -4.46 1.29
C TYR A 88 -9.48 -3.19 0.46
N LEU A 89 -9.26 -3.34 -0.84
CA LEU A 89 -9.13 -2.21 -1.76
C LEU A 89 -10.26 -2.25 -2.77
N THR A 90 -11.02 -1.17 -2.85
CA THR A 90 -12.01 -0.98 -3.90
C THR A 90 -12.07 0.47 -4.35
N ARG A 91 -12.56 0.69 -5.56
CA ARG A 91 -12.92 2.01 -6.06
C ARG A 91 -14.29 2.40 -5.50
N HIS A 92 -14.61 3.69 -5.60
CA HIS A 92 -15.99 4.15 -5.49
C HIS A 92 -16.88 3.45 -6.52
N GLY A 93 -18.19 3.37 -6.24
CA GLY A 93 -19.17 2.93 -7.24
C GLY A 93 -19.12 3.77 -8.52
N GLU A 94 -19.63 3.24 -9.64
CA GLU A 94 -19.71 3.99 -10.90
C GLU A 94 -20.32 5.39 -10.67
N SER A 95 -19.64 6.44 -11.13
CA SER A 95 -20.12 7.83 -11.05
C SER A 95 -20.74 8.30 -12.36
N GLU A 96 -21.46 9.42 -12.33
CA GLU A 96 -22.03 10.01 -13.55
C GLU A 96 -20.94 10.41 -14.57
N TYR A 97 -19.77 10.86 -14.13
CA TYR A 97 -18.64 11.11 -15.04
C TYR A 97 -18.05 9.83 -15.61
N ASN A 98 -18.09 8.70 -14.90
CA ASN A 98 -17.65 7.43 -15.49
C ASN A 98 -18.55 7.00 -16.64
N LYS A 99 -19.88 7.18 -16.53
CA LYS A 99 -20.81 6.91 -17.64
C LYS A 99 -20.54 7.78 -18.87
N LEU A 100 -20.14 9.03 -18.64
CA LEU A 100 -19.80 9.99 -19.69
C LEU A 100 -18.34 9.88 -20.15
N GLU A 101 -17.58 8.93 -19.62
CA GLU A 101 -16.14 8.75 -19.86
C GLU A 101 -15.31 10.04 -19.64
N ARG A 102 -15.74 10.86 -18.68
CA ARG A 102 -15.05 12.09 -18.26
C ARG A 102 -13.99 11.77 -17.22
N LEU A 103 -12.82 12.37 -17.38
CA LEU A 103 -11.69 12.23 -16.45
C LEU A 103 -11.93 13.07 -15.18
N GLY A 104 -11.59 12.51 -14.02
CA GLY A 104 -11.54 13.23 -12.74
C GLY A 104 -12.86 13.87 -12.31
N GLY A 105 -12.83 15.15 -11.93
CA GLY A 105 -13.97 15.89 -11.41
C GLY A 105 -14.47 15.40 -10.05
N ASP A 106 -15.71 15.75 -9.73
CA ASP A 106 -16.37 15.37 -8.48
C ASP A 106 -17.86 15.04 -8.64
N SER A 107 -18.19 14.28 -9.68
CA SER A 107 -19.56 13.86 -9.94
C SER A 107 -20.06 12.83 -8.90
N PRO A 108 -21.37 12.84 -8.58
CA PRO A 108 -21.97 11.86 -7.68
C PRO A 108 -22.02 10.45 -8.31
N LEU A 109 -22.39 9.47 -7.48
CA LEU A 109 -22.66 8.11 -7.89
C LEU A 109 -23.82 8.03 -8.89
N SER A 110 -23.66 7.11 -9.81
CA SER A 110 -24.69 6.68 -10.74
C SER A 110 -25.69 5.74 -10.06
N ARG A 111 -26.84 5.50 -10.70
CA ARG A 111 -27.78 4.46 -10.24
C ARG A 111 -27.10 3.09 -10.02
N ARG A 112 -26.19 2.69 -10.94
CA ARG A 112 -25.41 1.45 -10.80
C ARG A 112 -24.36 1.58 -9.69
N GLY A 113 -23.76 2.76 -9.52
CA GLY A 113 -22.84 3.02 -8.42
C GLY A 113 -23.49 2.91 -7.04
N ILE A 114 -24.74 3.36 -6.90
CA ILE A 114 -25.53 3.19 -5.68
C ILE A 114 -25.83 1.71 -5.44
N GLU A 115 -26.20 0.96 -6.47
CA GLU A 115 -26.41 -0.49 -6.36
C GLU A 115 -25.13 -1.22 -5.94
N TYR A 116 -23.98 -0.83 -6.51
CA TYR A 116 -22.68 -1.33 -6.11
C TYR A 116 -22.39 -1.06 -4.62
N ALA A 117 -22.60 0.18 -4.16
CA ALA A 117 -22.35 0.55 -2.77
C ALA A 117 -23.22 -0.23 -1.77
N LYS A 118 -24.47 -0.54 -2.16
CA LYS A 118 -25.35 -1.42 -1.36
C LYS A 118 -24.83 -2.86 -1.29
N LYS A 119 -24.44 -3.44 -2.42
CA LYS A 119 -23.86 -4.79 -2.45
C LYS A 119 -22.54 -4.88 -1.68
N LEU A 120 -21.74 -3.81 -1.70
CA LEU A 120 -20.53 -3.71 -0.91
C LEU A 120 -20.83 -3.74 0.59
N ALA A 121 -21.87 -3.02 1.02
CA ALA A 121 -22.36 -3.08 2.40
C ALA A 121 -22.88 -4.47 2.78
N GLU A 122 -23.68 -5.11 1.92
CA GLU A 122 -24.15 -6.48 2.12
C GLU A 122 -22.99 -7.48 2.24
N TYR A 123 -21.92 -7.30 1.46
CA TYR A 123 -20.71 -8.13 1.57
C TYR A 123 -20.06 -8.04 2.96
N PHE A 124 -19.86 -6.82 3.48
CA PHE A 124 -19.26 -6.63 4.80
C PHE A 124 -20.18 -6.99 5.97
N GLU A 125 -21.50 -7.04 5.74
CA GLU A 125 -22.44 -7.61 6.69
C GLU A 125 -22.25 -9.12 6.84
N VAL A 126 -22.02 -9.83 5.74
CA VAL A 126 -21.83 -11.30 5.75
C VAL A 126 -20.45 -11.69 6.24
N GLU A 127 -19.41 -10.93 5.88
CA GLU A 127 -18.03 -11.21 6.29
C GLU A 127 -17.77 -10.94 7.78
N GLU A 128 -18.60 -10.12 8.44
CA GLU A 128 -18.50 -9.76 9.87
C GLU A 128 -17.08 -9.38 10.31
N VAL A 129 -16.42 -8.50 9.53
CA VAL A 129 -15.03 -8.12 9.79
C VAL A 129 -14.93 -7.35 11.12
N PRO A 130 -14.19 -7.84 12.13
CA PRO A 130 -14.04 -7.15 13.40
C PRO A 130 -13.21 -5.87 13.22
N ASP A 131 -13.58 -4.81 13.95
CA ASP A 131 -12.89 -3.52 13.97
C ASP A 131 -12.62 -2.92 12.57
N LEU A 132 -13.56 -3.09 11.63
CA LEU A 132 -13.45 -2.57 10.27
C LEU A 132 -13.22 -1.05 10.28
N GLN A 133 -12.08 -0.60 9.73
CA GLN A 133 -11.78 0.81 9.49
C GLN A 133 -12.01 1.13 8.01
N VAL A 134 -12.76 2.20 7.74
CA VAL A 134 -13.09 2.60 6.37
C VAL A 134 -12.44 3.94 6.06
N TRP A 135 -11.56 3.94 5.06
CA TRP A 135 -10.95 5.15 4.53
C TRP A 135 -11.46 5.43 3.12
N CYS A 136 -11.74 6.70 2.84
CA CYS A 136 -12.15 7.14 1.52
C CYS A 136 -11.45 8.44 1.13
N SER A 137 -11.52 8.78 -0.14
CA SER A 137 -11.09 10.11 -0.60
C SER A 137 -12.11 11.17 -0.23
N GLN A 138 -11.76 12.44 -0.40
CA GLN A 138 -12.68 13.56 -0.16
C GLN A 138 -13.69 13.76 -1.30
N LYS A 139 -13.62 12.95 -2.37
CA LYS A 139 -14.53 13.06 -3.52
C LYS A 139 -15.91 12.51 -3.18
N ILE A 140 -16.95 13.20 -3.63
CA ILE A 140 -18.37 12.90 -3.34
C ILE A 140 -18.69 11.43 -3.65
N ARG A 141 -18.23 10.90 -4.79
CA ARG A 141 -18.44 9.50 -5.17
C ARG A 141 -17.89 8.49 -4.16
N ALA A 142 -16.72 8.77 -3.57
CA ALA A 142 -16.10 7.89 -2.58
C ALA A 142 -16.81 8.01 -1.23
N VAL A 143 -17.14 9.24 -0.82
CA VAL A 143 -17.92 9.52 0.39
C VAL A 143 -19.30 8.87 0.33
N GLN A 144 -20.01 9.00 -0.80
CA GLN A 144 -21.31 8.36 -1.00
C GLN A 144 -21.21 6.84 -0.95
N THR A 145 -20.16 6.24 -1.53
CA THR A 145 -19.95 4.79 -1.45
C THR A 145 -19.72 4.37 0.00
N ALA A 146 -18.84 5.07 0.71
CA ALA A 146 -18.49 4.79 2.11
C ALA A 146 -19.68 5.00 3.06
N SER A 147 -20.60 5.92 2.77
CA SER A 147 -21.76 6.18 3.64
C SER A 147 -22.65 4.94 3.84
N PHE A 148 -22.69 4.01 2.87
CA PHE A 148 -23.42 2.74 3.01
C PHE A 148 -22.77 1.80 4.03
N LEU A 149 -21.48 1.98 4.33
CA LEU A 149 -20.72 1.18 5.29
C LEU A 149 -20.79 1.72 6.72
N SER A 150 -21.39 2.89 6.94
CA SER A 150 -21.46 3.58 8.24
C SER A 150 -22.09 2.76 9.38
N ARG A 151 -22.82 1.70 9.06
CA ARG A 151 -23.40 0.79 10.05
C ARG A 151 -22.43 -0.28 10.55
N TYR A 152 -21.40 -0.60 9.78
CA TYR A 152 -20.45 -1.69 10.06
C TYR A 152 -19.08 -1.19 10.56
N THR A 153 -18.91 0.13 10.62
CA THR A 153 -17.69 0.76 11.13
C THR A 153 -18.03 1.86 12.11
N ALA A 154 -17.20 2.02 13.14
CA ALA A 154 -17.29 3.12 14.08
C ALA A 154 -16.83 4.45 13.47
N CYS A 155 -15.98 4.43 12.43
CA CYS A 155 -15.39 5.63 11.85
C CYS A 155 -15.14 5.48 10.35
N ILE A 156 -15.60 6.47 9.59
CA ILE A 156 -15.23 6.67 8.19
C ILE A 156 -14.34 7.90 8.12
N GLU A 157 -13.09 7.72 7.67
CA GLU A 157 -12.13 8.82 7.56
C GLU A 157 -11.93 9.22 6.10
N SER A 158 -12.02 10.52 5.82
CA SER A 158 -11.80 11.07 4.48
C SER A 158 -10.41 11.69 4.37
N TRP A 159 -9.58 11.10 3.53
CA TRP A 159 -8.19 11.48 3.32
C TRP A 159 -8.03 12.20 1.98
N LYS A 160 -7.43 13.40 2.01
CA LYS A 160 -7.14 14.16 0.78
C LYS A 160 -6.15 13.41 -0.12
N ASP A 161 -5.20 12.70 0.47
CA ASP A 161 -4.15 11.97 -0.24
C ASP A 161 -4.69 10.75 -1.01
N LEU A 162 -5.92 10.32 -0.70
CA LEU A 162 -6.64 9.28 -1.47
C LEU A 162 -7.43 9.85 -2.66
N ASN A 163 -7.41 11.17 -2.89
CA ASN A 163 -8.07 11.76 -4.04
C ASN A 163 -7.49 11.21 -5.35
N GLU A 164 -8.36 11.11 -6.35
CA GLU A 164 -7.92 10.69 -7.69
C GLU A 164 -6.96 11.73 -8.28
N LEU A 165 -6.01 11.25 -9.09
CA LEU A 165 -4.98 12.04 -9.74
C LEU A 165 -5.57 13.28 -10.43
N ASP A 166 -4.99 14.44 -10.14
CA ASP A 166 -5.46 15.72 -10.68
C ASP A 166 -5.15 15.83 -12.19
N GLY A 167 -6.21 15.85 -12.99
CA GLY A 167 -6.17 16.01 -14.44
C GLY A 167 -5.84 17.43 -14.91
N GLY A 168 -5.78 18.42 -14.01
CA GLY A 168 -5.48 19.81 -14.32
C GLY A 168 -6.41 20.36 -15.40
N ILE A 169 -5.86 20.92 -16.48
CA ILE A 169 -6.65 21.45 -17.61
C ILE A 169 -7.51 20.40 -18.33
N CYS A 170 -7.25 19.11 -18.11
CA CYS A 170 -7.99 18.01 -18.69
C CYS A 170 -9.10 17.48 -17.75
N ASP A 171 -9.28 18.07 -16.58
CA ASP A 171 -10.29 17.64 -15.62
C ASP A 171 -11.71 17.87 -16.17
N GLY A 172 -12.58 16.88 -15.99
CA GLY A 172 -13.94 16.86 -16.50
C GLY A 172 -14.07 16.63 -18.02
N LEU A 173 -12.98 16.49 -18.77
CA LEU A 173 -13.03 16.23 -20.22
C LEU A 173 -13.07 14.74 -20.55
N THR A 174 -13.69 14.39 -21.69
CA THR A 174 -13.56 13.04 -22.27
C THR A 174 -12.21 12.88 -22.99
N TYR A 175 -11.80 11.64 -23.23
CA TYR A 175 -10.57 11.40 -24.00
C TYR A 175 -10.61 11.98 -25.42
N ASP A 176 -11.77 11.98 -26.06
CA ASP A 176 -11.96 12.57 -27.38
C ASP A 176 -11.88 14.11 -27.34
N GLU A 177 -12.47 14.73 -26.31
CA GLU A 177 -12.35 16.17 -26.08
C GLU A 177 -10.88 16.57 -25.81
N ILE A 178 -10.14 15.77 -25.02
CA ILE A 178 -8.72 15.99 -24.76
C ILE A 178 -7.92 15.86 -26.06
N LYS A 179 -8.18 14.83 -26.88
CA LYS A 179 -7.49 14.63 -28.15
C LYS A 179 -7.74 15.79 -29.14
N ALA A 180 -8.96 16.33 -29.15
CA ALA A 180 -9.34 17.43 -30.03
C ALA A 180 -8.78 18.78 -29.56
N ARG A 181 -8.89 19.10 -28.26
CA ARG A 181 -8.48 20.39 -27.68
C ARG A 181 -7.00 20.47 -27.36
N TYR A 182 -6.42 19.35 -26.90
CA TYR A 182 -5.07 19.23 -26.36
C TYR A 182 -4.34 18.03 -26.97
N PRO A 183 -4.15 17.99 -28.31
CA PRO A 183 -3.58 16.82 -29.01
C PRO A 183 -2.16 16.50 -28.53
N GLN A 184 -1.34 17.53 -28.24
CA GLN A 184 0.02 17.34 -27.75
C GLN A 184 0.04 16.63 -26.40
N GLN A 185 -0.84 17.03 -25.48
CA GLN A 185 -1.02 16.46 -24.14
C GLN A 185 -1.49 15.01 -24.23
N PHE A 186 -2.45 14.74 -25.13
CA PHE A 186 -2.95 13.39 -25.39
C PHE A 186 -1.83 12.44 -25.81
N TRP A 187 -1.01 12.83 -26.79
CA TRP A 187 0.09 12.01 -27.28
C TRP A 187 1.25 11.90 -26.28
N ALA A 188 1.62 13.00 -25.61
CA ALA A 188 2.65 13.00 -24.58
C ALA A 188 2.32 12.02 -23.44
N ARG A 189 1.07 12.05 -22.93
CA ARG A 189 0.62 11.10 -21.91
C ARG A 189 0.58 9.67 -22.43
N ARG A 190 0.20 9.46 -23.69
CA ARG A 190 0.13 8.12 -24.28
C ARG A 190 1.52 7.50 -24.43
N ASN A 191 2.52 8.32 -24.78
CA ASN A 191 3.90 7.88 -24.97
C ASN A 191 4.61 7.64 -23.63
N ASP A 192 4.31 8.43 -22.60
CA ASP A 192 4.93 8.28 -21.28
C ASP A 192 3.92 8.50 -20.14
N LYS A 193 3.06 7.50 -19.91
CA LYS A 193 1.97 7.60 -18.94
C LYS A 193 2.44 7.74 -17.49
N TYR A 194 3.59 7.17 -17.14
CA TYR A 194 4.09 7.22 -15.76
C TYR A 194 4.68 8.59 -15.46
N ASN A 195 5.43 9.15 -16.42
CA ASN A 195 6.16 10.39 -16.19
C ASN A 195 5.43 11.67 -16.60
N TYR A 196 4.39 11.55 -17.41
CA TYR A 196 3.64 12.68 -17.89
C TYR A 196 2.93 13.44 -16.75
N ARG A 197 3.09 14.77 -16.76
CA ARG A 197 2.38 15.71 -15.89
C ARG A 197 1.24 16.36 -16.65
N TYR A 198 0.03 16.30 -16.10
CA TYR A 198 -1.03 17.17 -16.62
C TYR A 198 -0.68 18.64 -16.36
N PRO A 199 -0.84 19.55 -17.34
CA PRO A 199 -0.68 20.97 -17.09
C PRO A 199 -1.62 21.43 -15.98
N SER A 200 -1.07 22.12 -14.98
CA SER A 200 -1.76 22.51 -13.75
C SER A 200 -2.32 21.35 -12.91
N GLY A 201 -1.84 20.13 -13.13
CA GLY A 201 -2.22 18.93 -12.39
C GLY A 201 -1.03 18.11 -11.92
N GLU A 202 -1.26 16.81 -11.79
CA GLU A 202 -0.31 15.86 -11.18
C GLU A 202 0.36 14.94 -12.20
N VAL A 203 1.40 14.26 -11.73
CA VAL A 203 2.11 13.14 -12.39
C VAL A 203 1.82 11.86 -11.64
N ARG A 204 1.84 10.72 -12.33
CA ARG A 204 1.51 9.45 -11.72
C ARG A 204 2.49 9.02 -10.63
N TRP A 205 3.78 9.34 -10.72
CA TRP A 205 4.71 8.99 -9.63
C TRP A 205 4.51 9.83 -8.36
N LEU A 206 3.94 11.05 -8.44
CA LEU A 206 3.66 11.87 -7.24
C LEU A 206 2.57 11.23 -6.39
N THR A 207 1.66 10.45 -6.99
CA THR A 207 0.66 9.69 -6.25
C THR A 207 1.20 8.37 -5.66
N HIS A 208 2.51 8.10 -5.78
CA HIS A 208 3.20 6.94 -5.16
C HIS A 208 4.18 7.37 -4.05
N ALA A 209 4.33 8.67 -3.80
CA ALA A 209 5.24 9.25 -2.81
C ALA A 209 4.52 9.57 -1.51
#